data_AF-A0A523G2E2-F1
#
_entry.id   AF-A0A523G2E2-F1
#
_cell.length_a   1.000
_cell.length_b   1.000
_cell.length_c   1.000
_cell.angle_alpha   90.00
_cell.angle_beta   90.00
_cell.angle_gamma   90.00
#
_symmetry.space_group_name_H-M   'P 1'
#
loop_
_entity.id
_entity.type
_entity.pdbx_description
1 polymer ?
#
loop_
_entity_poly.entity_id
_entity_poly.type
_entity_poly.pdbx_seq_one_letter_code
_entity_poly.pdbx_strand_id
1 'polypeptide(L)'
;MLRILHNSLILLLLTSPYTMAQNSHEEMLRSGKLLFQVNCSRCHGMLGDGGTGPSLNRSYLPRASTDEQLANVISNGIPGTGMPAAWTFTEIEVEKVIKYIRHLGRDNETVIIGDIDNGKALFDNSVCFTCHIVSGNGGSLGPDLTRVGLKRGQEYLVTSISHPGKNQPVGSNGFFEFLVVNVALKSGEVITGVRINEDTFSIQIKDASNYIHSFKKSDILSIEKNIDKSLMPSFKDQFSASELNDIAAYLTSLK
;
A
#
# COMPACT_ATOMS: atom_id res chain seq x y z
N MET A 1 33.72 61.50 -43.39
CA MET A 1 33.66 61.59 -41.92
C MET A 1 32.20 61.40 -41.52
N LEU A 2 31.83 60.22 -41.00
CA LEU A 2 31.49 59.97 -39.58
C LEU A 2 30.11 60.58 -39.22
N ARG A 3 29.07 59.87 -38.77
CA ARG A 3 29.01 58.78 -37.78
C ARG A 3 27.76 57.91 -37.97
N ILE A 4 27.92 56.62 -37.68
CA ILE A 4 26.89 55.60 -37.56
C ILE A 4 26.26 55.72 -36.16
N LEU A 5 24.95 55.95 -36.08
CA LEU A 5 24.17 55.80 -34.84
C LEU A 5 23.58 54.38 -34.84
N HIS A 6 24.15 53.49 -34.02
CA HIS A 6 23.58 52.18 -33.75
C HIS A 6 22.38 52.35 -32.80
N ASN A 7 21.20 52.06 -33.32
CA ASN A 7 19.96 52.07 -32.56
C ASN A 7 19.86 50.74 -31.79
N SER A 8 20.13 50.77 -30.48
CA SER A 8 19.96 49.61 -29.60
C SER A 8 18.47 49.33 -29.40
N LEU A 9 17.94 48.38 -30.18
CA LEU A 9 16.60 47.84 -29.98
C LEU A 9 16.63 46.90 -28.75
N ILE A 10 16.32 47.43 -27.58
CA ILE A 10 16.04 46.62 -26.38
C ILE A 10 14.69 45.94 -26.61
N LEU A 11 14.73 44.67 -27.02
CA LEU A 11 13.56 43.81 -27.10
C LEU A 11 13.17 43.42 -25.67
N LEU A 12 12.29 44.21 -25.03
CA LEU A 12 11.62 43.82 -23.79
C LEU A 12 10.73 42.61 -24.11
N LEU A 13 11.22 41.40 -23.81
CA LEU A 13 10.44 40.18 -23.79
C LEU A 13 9.39 40.30 -22.68
N LEU A 14 8.24 40.87 -22.99
CA LEU A 14 7.04 40.79 -22.17
C LEU A 14 6.59 39.32 -22.18
N THR A 15 7.08 38.54 -21.22
CA THR A 15 6.58 37.19 -20.99
C THR A 15 5.10 37.30 -20.63
N SER A 16 4.24 36.72 -21.47
CA SER A 16 2.80 36.71 -21.25
C SER A 16 2.47 36.11 -19.88
N PRO A 17 1.51 36.68 -19.11
CA PRO A 17 1.10 36.13 -17.80
C PRO A 17 0.66 34.66 -17.89
N TYR A 18 0.21 34.22 -19.06
CA TYR A 18 -0.10 32.83 -19.35
C TYR A 18 1.13 31.91 -19.25
N THR A 19 2.27 32.33 -19.81
CA THR A 19 3.53 31.58 -19.78
C THR A 19 4.09 31.48 -18.36
N MET A 20 3.93 32.53 -17.54
CA MET A 20 4.36 32.50 -16.13
C MET A 20 3.50 31.56 -15.27
N ALA A 21 2.18 31.54 -15.47
CA ALA A 21 1.26 30.67 -14.74
C ALA A 21 1.40 29.18 -15.12
N GLN A 22 1.72 28.90 -16.39
CA GLN A 22 2.00 27.52 -16.83
C GLN A 22 3.33 27.01 -16.27
N ASN A 23 4.37 27.84 -16.27
CA ASN A 23 5.65 27.51 -15.66
C ASN A 23 5.54 27.25 -14.14
N SER A 24 4.74 28.04 -13.42
CA SER A 24 4.56 27.85 -11.98
C SER A 24 3.77 26.57 -11.64
N HIS A 25 2.81 26.18 -12.48
CA HIS A 25 2.08 24.92 -12.33
C HIS A 25 2.97 23.69 -12.54
N GLU A 26 3.76 23.68 -13.62
CA GLU A 26 4.71 22.60 -13.89
C GLU A 26 5.78 22.50 -12.80
N GLU A 27 6.27 23.64 -12.29
CA GLU A 27 7.22 23.67 -11.18
C GLU A 27 6.62 23.10 -9.90
N MET A 28 5.39 23.50 -9.53
CA MET A 28 4.68 22.94 -8.37
C MET A 28 4.53 21.42 -8.50
N LEU A 29 4.18 20.93 -9.69
CA LEU A 29 4.01 19.51 -9.94
C LEU A 29 5.35 18.76 -9.83
N ARG A 30 6.42 19.29 -10.43
CA ARG A 30 7.76 18.69 -10.40
C ARG A 30 8.33 18.64 -8.98
N SER A 31 8.20 19.73 -8.22
CA SER A 31 8.62 19.78 -6.81
C SER A 31 7.78 18.86 -5.94
N GLY A 32 6.46 18.84 -6.15
CA GLY A 32 5.54 17.94 -5.45
C GLY A 32 5.88 16.47 -5.68
N LYS A 33 6.23 16.11 -6.92
CA LYS A 33 6.70 14.77 -7.27
C LYS A 33 7.94 14.36 -6.48
N LEU A 34 8.94 15.24 -6.40
CA LEU A 34 10.17 14.95 -5.66
C LEU A 34 9.90 14.78 -4.16
N LEU A 35 9.12 15.69 -3.57
CA LEU A 35 8.74 15.61 -2.16
C LEU A 35 8.00 14.31 -1.87
N PHE A 36 7.06 13.92 -2.72
CA PHE A 36 6.33 12.66 -2.60
C PHE A 36 7.25 11.44 -2.73
N GLN A 37 8.14 11.44 -3.74
CA GLN A 37 9.05 10.32 -3.97
C GLN A 37 10.01 10.11 -2.81
N VAL A 38 10.48 11.17 -2.15
CA VAL A 38 11.40 11.07 -1.02
C VAL A 38 10.67 10.67 0.27
N ASN A 39 9.47 11.20 0.51
CA ASN A 39 8.84 11.11 1.84
C ASN A 39 7.64 10.16 1.91
N CYS A 40 6.94 9.92 0.81
CA CYS A 40 5.66 9.19 0.79
C CYS A 40 5.77 7.82 0.08
N SER A 41 6.64 7.72 -0.93
CA SER A 41 6.69 6.55 -1.83
C SER A 41 7.01 5.23 -1.10
N ARG A 42 7.78 5.28 -0.01
CA ARG A 42 8.10 4.08 0.78
C ARG A 42 6.85 3.34 1.25
N CYS A 43 5.77 4.07 1.52
CA CYS A 43 4.51 3.48 1.95
C CYS A 43 3.47 3.45 0.82
N HIS A 44 3.40 4.51 0.01
CA HIS A 44 2.34 4.69 -0.99
C HIS A 44 2.73 4.28 -2.42
N GLY A 45 3.93 3.71 -2.61
CA GLY A 45 4.46 3.36 -3.94
C GLY A 45 5.04 4.58 -4.66
N MET A 46 6.00 4.36 -5.56
CA MET A 46 6.65 5.45 -6.31
C MET A 46 5.67 6.20 -7.24
N LEU A 47 4.63 5.50 -7.69
CA LEU A 47 3.59 6.03 -8.56
C LEU A 47 2.29 6.34 -7.78
N GLY A 48 2.31 6.26 -6.45
CA GLY A 48 1.10 6.39 -5.64
C GLY A 48 0.14 5.21 -5.82
N ASP A 49 0.59 4.09 -6.36
CA ASP A 49 -0.17 2.87 -6.62
C ASP A 49 -0.41 2.03 -5.36
N GLY A 50 0.18 2.42 -4.24
CA GLY A 50 0.02 1.79 -2.93
C GLY A 50 1.17 0.86 -2.58
N GLY A 51 1.16 0.39 -1.34
CA GLY A 51 2.22 -0.41 -0.76
C GLY A 51 1.81 -0.86 0.63
N THR A 52 2.63 -0.59 1.64
CA THR A 52 2.19 -0.72 3.05
C THR A 52 1.09 0.31 3.37
N GLY A 53 1.14 1.50 2.78
CA GLY A 53 0.06 2.49 2.73
C GLY A 53 -0.92 2.26 1.56
N PRO A 54 -2.10 2.91 1.57
CA PRO A 54 -3.09 2.79 0.50
C PRO A 54 -2.64 3.46 -0.80
N SER A 55 -3.22 3.03 -1.93
CA SER A 55 -3.13 3.74 -3.22
C SER A 55 -3.68 5.17 -3.10
N LEU A 56 -2.95 6.11 -3.70
CA LEU A 56 -3.26 7.54 -3.81
C LEU A 56 -3.51 7.99 -5.25
N ASN A 57 -3.16 7.18 -6.26
CA ASN A 57 -3.38 7.44 -7.69
C ASN A 57 -4.84 7.20 -8.13
N ARG A 58 -5.77 7.78 -7.39
CA ARG A 58 -7.22 7.62 -7.59
C ARG A 58 -7.94 8.95 -7.40
N SER A 59 -8.98 9.16 -8.18
CA SER A 59 -9.76 10.40 -8.17
C SER A 59 -10.42 10.70 -6.81
N TYR A 60 -10.81 9.67 -6.07
CA TYR A 60 -11.50 9.80 -4.78
C TYR A 60 -10.73 9.17 -3.62
N LEU A 61 -10.30 9.96 -2.64
CA LEU A 61 -9.65 9.50 -1.41
C LEU A 61 -10.64 9.55 -0.22
N PRO A 62 -11.06 8.42 0.38
CA PRO A 62 -12.15 8.40 1.35
C PRO A 62 -11.88 9.16 2.65
N ARG A 63 -10.60 9.31 3.03
CA ARG A 63 -10.16 10.03 4.22
C ARG A 63 -9.69 11.46 3.92
N ALA A 64 -9.69 11.87 2.65
CA ALA A 64 -9.12 13.13 2.19
C ALA A 64 -9.78 13.57 0.86
N SER A 65 -11.10 13.77 0.86
CA SER A 65 -11.85 14.07 -0.36
C SER A 65 -11.59 15.50 -0.85
N THR A 66 -11.28 16.43 0.06
CA THR A 66 -10.90 17.83 -0.26
C THR A 66 -9.41 18.07 -0.06
N ASP A 67 -8.89 19.14 -0.66
CA ASP A 67 -7.48 19.53 -0.50
C ASP A 67 -7.17 19.95 0.95
N GLU A 68 -8.12 20.57 1.65
CA GLU A 68 -8.01 20.87 3.08
C GLU A 68 -7.89 19.60 3.93
N GLN A 69 -8.72 18.60 3.67
CA GLN A 69 -8.62 17.31 4.38
C GLN A 69 -7.31 16.60 4.05
N LEU A 70 -6.87 16.67 2.79
CA LEU A 70 -5.59 16.09 2.38
C LEU A 70 -4.41 16.80 3.05
N ALA A 71 -4.45 18.14 3.16
CA ALA A 71 -3.48 18.92 3.92
C ALA A 71 -3.43 18.48 5.38
N ASN A 72 -4.60 18.35 6.03
CA ASN A 72 -4.68 17.91 7.41
C ASN A 72 -4.08 16.51 7.62
N VAL A 73 -4.38 15.55 6.74
CA VAL A 73 -3.83 14.19 6.78
C VAL A 73 -2.32 14.20 6.58
N ILE A 74 -1.80 15.01 5.66
CA ILE A 74 -0.34 15.11 5.42
C ILE A 74 0.34 15.74 6.64
N SER A 75 -0.17 16.87 7.14
CA SER A 75 0.45 17.60 8.23
C SER A 75 0.38 16.87 9.57
N ASN A 76 -0.75 16.23 9.88
CA ASN A 76 -0.99 15.62 11.21
C ASN A 76 -0.88 14.10 11.22
N GLY A 77 -0.79 13.46 10.06
CA GLY A 77 -0.87 12.00 9.94
C GLY A 77 -2.27 11.48 10.26
N ILE A 78 -2.37 10.17 10.49
CA ILE A 78 -3.63 9.53 10.90
C ILE A 78 -3.40 8.77 12.20
N PRO A 79 -3.94 9.25 13.34
CA PRO A 79 -3.81 8.58 14.64
C PRO A 79 -4.24 7.10 14.59
N GLY A 80 -3.49 6.24 15.28
CA GLY A 80 -3.74 4.78 15.27
C GLY A 80 -3.33 4.08 13.97
N THR A 81 -2.61 4.74 13.07
CA THR A 81 -2.12 4.10 11.83
C THR A 81 -0.63 4.31 11.65
N GLY A 82 -0.04 3.63 10.65
CA GLY A 82 1.34 3.86 10.24
C GLY A 82 1.56 5.12 9.41
N MET A 83 0.55 5.97 9.19
CA MET A 83 0.70 7.25 8.47
C MET A 83 1.17 8.35 9.43
N PRO A 84 2.45 8.77 9.38
CA PRO A 84 2.99 9.76 10.29
C PRO A 84 2.58 11.19 9.88
N ALA A 85 2.74 12.13 10.82
CA ALA A 85 2.69 13.56 10.54
C ALA A 85 3.93 13.98 9.71
N ALA A 86 3.74 14.77 8.65
CA ALA A 86 4.82 15.41 7.91
C ALA A 86 5.24 16.74 8.58
N TRP A 87 5.60 16.68 9.86
CA TRP A 87 5.90 17.86 10.71
C TRP A 87 7.05 18.74 10.22
N THR A 88 7.88 18.23 9.30
CA THR A 88 8.98 18.98 8.67
C THR A 88 8.56 19.80 7.45
N PHE A 89 7.35 19.58 6.92
CA PHE A 89 6.91 20.27 5.70
C PHE A 89 6.34 21.65 6.02
N THR A 90 6.71 22.62 5.20
CA THR A 90 6.04 23.92 5.13
C THR A 90 4.67 23.79 4.46
N GLU A 91 3.79 24.77 4.68
CA GLU A 91 2.46 24.83 4.04
C GLU A 91 2.55 24.74 2.51
N ILE A 92 3.54 25.44 1.92
CA ILE A 92 3.81 25.41 0.47
C ILE A 92 4.25 24.02 0.00
N GLU A 93 5.04 23.29 0.79
CA GLU A 93 5.44 21.91 0.45
C GLU A 93 4.26 20.95 0.52
N VAL A 94 3.37 21.12 1.49
CA VAL A 94 2.11 20.38 1.58
C VAL A 94 1.26 20.63 0.33
N GLU A 95 1.08 21.88 -0.09
CA GLU A 95 0.35 22.24 -1.32
C GLU A 95 0.95 21.59 -2.58
N LYS A 96 2.29 21.60 -2.71
CA LYS A 96 2.98 20.95 -3.83
C LYS A 96 2.71 19.44 -3.85
N VAL A 97 2.74 18.77 -2.70
CA VAL A 97 2.43 17.34 -2.61
C VAL A 97 0.96 17.06 -2.90
N ILE A 98 0.03 17.87 -2.39
CA ILE A 98 -1.39 17.78 -2.74
C ILE A 98 -1.57 17.88 -4.24
N LYS A 99 -0.92 18.85 -4.89
CA LYS A 99 -1.00 19.04 -6.33
C LYS A 99 -0.55 17.80 -7.10
N TYR A 100 0.54 17.18 -6.66
CA TYR A 100 1.04 15.94 -7.25
C TYR A 100 0.10 14.74 -7.00
N ILE A 101 -0.41 14.55 -5.79
CA ILE A 101 -1.39 13.48 -5.48
C ILE A 101 -2.64 13.63 -6.35
N ARG A 102 -3.15 14.86 -6.53
CA ARG A 102 -4.30 15.11 -7.41
C ARG A 102 -4.01 14.86 -8.88
N HIS A 103 -2.79 15.10 -9.34
CA HIS A 103 -2.36 14.75 -10.68
C HIS A 103 -2.35 13.23 -10.88
N LEU A 104 -1.78 12.47 -9.93
CA LEU A 104 -1.81 11.00 -9.96
C LEU A 104 -3.24 10.42 -10.05
N GLY A 105 -4.21 11.04 -9.36
CA GLY A 105 -5.61 10.58 -9.41
C GLY A 105 -6.40 10.99 -10.65
N ARG A 106 -5.86 11.88 -11.50
CA ARG A 106 -6.45 12.26 -12.79
C ARG A 106 -5.92 11.37 -13.89
N ASP A 107 -4.61 11.16 -13.90
CA ASP A 107 -3.90 10.34 -14.86
C ASP A 107 -3.95 8.88 -14.39
N ASN A 108 -5.17 8.31 -14.39
CA ASN A 108 -5.51 6.97 -13.88
C ASN A 108 -4.92 5.82 -14.70
N GLU A 109 -3.80 6.02 -15.38
CA GLU A 109 -3.13 4.96 -16.13
C GLU A 109 -2.34 4.09 -15.13
N THR A 110 -3.07 3.26 -14.37
CA THR A 110 -2.45 2.17 -13.64
C THR A 110 -1.86 1.25 -14.69
N VAL A 111 -0.53 1.32 -14.88
CA VAL A 111 0.17 0.40 -15.77
C VAL A 111 0.12 -0.98 -15.10
N ILE A 112 -0.75 -1.84 -15.61
CA ILE A 112 -0.85 -3.24 -15.18
C ILE A 112 0.05 -4.06 -16.10
N ILE A 113 1.02 -4.75 -15.51
CA ILE A 113 1.97 -5.60 -16.24
C ILE A 113 1.50 -7.05 -16.15
N GLY A 114 1.21 -7.70 -17.27
CA GLY A 114 0.80 -9.10 -17.29
C GLY A 114 -0.66 -9.30 -17.69
N ASP A 115 -1.04 -10.56 -17.83
CA ASP A 115 -2.34 -11.01 -18.30
C ASP A 115 -3.31 -11.23 -17.13
N ILE A 116 -4.37 -10.42 -17.08
CA ILE A 116 -5.39 -10.45 -16.03
C ILE A 116 -6.17 -11.76 -16.04
N ASP A 117 -6.51 -12.28 -17.22
CA ASP A 117 -7.33 -13.49 -17.34
C ASP A 117 -6.51 -14.73 -16.97
N ASN A 118 -5.25 -14.79 -17.41
CA ASN A 118 -4.32 -15.84 -16.96
C ASN A 118 -4.06 -15.75 -15.46
N GLY A 119 -3.87 -14.54 -14.93
CA GLY A 119 -3.68 -14.29 -13.50
C GLY A 119 -4.85 -14.76 -12.65
N LYS A 120 -6.08 -14.55 -13.14
CA LYS A 120 -7.29 -15.08 -12.50
C LYS A 120 -7.31 -16.61 -12.53
N ALA A 121 -7.02 -17.23 -13.68
CA ALA A 121 -6.98 -18.67 -13.80
C ALA A 121 -5.93 -19.31 -12.87
N LEU A 122 -4.74 -18.70 -12.77
CA LEU A 122 -3.71 -19.11 -11.83
C LEU A 122 -4.17 -18.97 -10.38
N PHE A 123 -4.80 -17.85 -10.01
CA PHE A 123 -5.32 -17.64 -8.66
C PHE A 123 -6.39 -18.68 -8.27
N ASP A 124 -7.36 -18.91 -9.16
CA ASP A 124 -8.49 -19.83 -8.93
C ASP A 124 -8.03 -21.29 -8.85
N ASN A 125 -7.06 -21.69 -9.69
CA ASN A 125 -6.56 -23.07 -9.75
C ASN A 125 -5.44 -23.36 -8.73
N SER A 126 -5.04 -22.36 -7.95
CA SER A 126 -4.01 -22.50 -6.91
C SER A 126 -4.60 -22.46 -5.51
N VAL A 127 -3.78 -22.77 -4.51
CA VAL A 127 -4.18 -22.72 -3.10
C VAL A 127 -4.55 -21.30 -2.62
N CYS A 128 -4.33 -20.27 -3.44
CA CYS A 128 -4.74 -18.90 -3.15
C CYS A 128 -6.24 -18.81 -2.81
N PHE A 129 -7.11 -19.41 -3.64
CA PHE A 129 -8.56 -19.38 -3.44
C PHE A 129 -9.02 -20.15 -2.18
N THR A 130 -8.26 -21.18 -1.77
CA THR A 130 -8.51 -21.94 -0.54
C THR A 130 -8.35 -21.10 0.73
N CYS A 131 -7.52 -20.05 0.68
CA CYS A 131 -7.22 -19.22 1.84
C CYS A 131 -7.85 -17.83 1.76
N HIS A 132 -8.06 -17.28 0.57
CA HIS A 132 -8.49 -15.90 0.37
C HIS A 132 -9.91 -15.80 -0.18
N ILE A 133 -10.64 -14.77 0.28
CA ILE A 133 -11.97 -14.42 -0.22
C ILE A 133 -11.84 -13.44 -1.38
N VAL A 134 -12.60 -13.67 -2.46
CA VAL A 134 -12.89 -12.70 -3.52
C VAL A 134 -14.38 -12.69 -3.80
N SER A 135 -15.02 -11.54 -3.63
CA SER A 135 -16.46 -11.32 -3.86
C SER A 135 -17.33 -12.34 -3.11
N GLY A 136 -16.95 -12.64 -1.86
CA GLY A 136 -17.67 -13.58 -0.98
C GLY A 136 -17.39 -15.07 -1.22
N ASN A 137 -16.51 -15.42 -2.17
CA ASN A 137 -16.15 -16.82 -2.46
C ASN A 137 -14.70 -17.10 -2.07
N GLY A 138 -14.39 -18.32 -1.64
CA GLY A 138 -13.04 -18.75 -1.21
C GLY A 138 -12.94 -18.99 0.29
N GLY A 139 -11.72 -19.05 0.81
CA GLY A 139 -11.45 -19.30 2.24
C GLY A 139 -11.26 -18.04 3.09
N SER A 140 -11.42 -18.17 4.41
CA SER A 140 -11.35 -17.06 5.39
C SER A 140 -10.09 -17.06 6.29
N LEU A 141 -9.06 -17.81 5.88
CA LEU A 141 -7.82 -17.89 6.64
C LEU A 141 -6.93 -16.67 6.35
N GLY A 142 -6.86 -16.26 5.09
CA GLY A 142 -6.18 -15.05 4.62
C GLY A 142 -7.13 -13.85 4.54
N PRO A 143 -6.58 -12.65 4.24
CA PRO A 143 -7.37 -11.45 4.04
C PRO A 143 -8.30 -11.56 2.83
N ASP A 144 -9.44 -10.85 2.93
CA ASP A 144 -10.33 -10.59 1.80
C ASP A 144 -9.63 -9.71 0.76
N LEU A 145 -9.58 -10.21 -0.49
CA LEU A 145 -8.90 -9.58 -1.62
C LEU A 145 -9.84 -8.86 -2.58
N THR A 146 -11.15 -8.85 -2.33
CA THR A 146 -12.20 -8.29 -3.22
C THR A 146 -11.89 -6.87 -3.71
N ARG A 147 -11.20 -6.07 -2.89
CA ARG A 147 -10.84 -4.68 -3.22
C ARG A 147 -9.37 -4.39 -2.98
N VAL A 148 -8.52 -5.42 -3.12
CA VAL A 148 -7.09 -5.29 -2.79
C VAL A 148 -6.38 -4.28 -3.71
N GLY A 149 -6.79 -4.17 -4.97
CA GLY A 149 -6.27 -3.21 -5.95
C GLY A 149 -6.58 -1.73 -5.61
N LEU A 150 -7.51 -1.45 -4.69
CA LEU A 150 -7.67 -0.10 -4.14
C LEU A 150 -6.67 0.26 -3.05
N LYS A 151 -6.00 -0.73 -2.49
CA LYS A 151 -5.09 -0.58 -1.36
C LYS A 151 -3.65 -0.79 -1.77
N ARG A 152 -3.38 -1.73 -2.68
CA ARG A 152 -2.04 -2.25 -2.97
C ARG A 152 -1.70 -2.10 -4.45
N GLY A 153 -0.49 -1.67 -4.71
CA GLY A 153 0.10 -1.64 -6.04
C GLY A 153 0.64 -2.99 -6.46
N GLN A 154 0.95 -3.15 -7.74
CA GLN A 154 1.35 -4.42 -8.31
C GLN A 154 2.65 -4.96 -7.70
N GLU A 155 3.66 -4.11 -7.52
CA GLU A 155 4.95 -4.49 -6.91
C GLU A 155 4.77 -5.05 -5.50
N TYR A 156 3.89 -4.44 -4.72
CA TYR A 156 3.55 -4.90 -3.38
C TYR A 156 2.90 -6.28 -3.41
N LEU A 157 2.00 -6.52 -4.37
CA LEU A 157 1.31 -7.80 -4.53
C LEU A 157 2.28 -8.91 -4.95
N VAL A 158 3.15 -8.66 -5.93
CA VAL A 158 4.22 -9.60 -6.33
C VAL A 158 5.12 -9.94 -5.14
N THR A 159 5.51 -8.93 -4.35
CA THR A 159 6.33 -9.15 -3.14
C THR A 159 5.57 -9.97 -2.09
N SER A 160 4.28 -9.73 -1.91
CA SER A 160 3.46 -10.43 -0.91
C SER A 160 3.26 -11.91 -1.29
N ILE A 161 3.17 -12.22 -2.58
CA ILE A 161 3.04 -13.59 -3.09
C ILE A 161 4.38 -14.35 -3.03
N SER A 162 5.48 -13.68 -3.37
CA SER A 162 6.81 -14.31 -3.40
C SER A 162 7.46 -14.42 -2.02
N HIS A 163 7.24 -13.46 -1.11
CA HIS A 163 7.86 -13.42 0.22
C HIS A 163 6.81 -13.12 1.30
N PRO A 164 5.84 -14.03 1.51
CA PRO A 164 4.77 -13.84 2.48
C PRO A 164 5.35 -13.73 3.90
N GLY A 165 4.98 -12.67 4.61
CA GLY A 165 5.51 -12.33 5.94
C GLY A 165 6.34 -11.03 5.96
N LYS A 166 7.02 -10.69 4.85
CA LYS A 166 7.81 -9.44 4.75
C LYS A 166 6.98 -8.17 4.95
N ASN A 167 5.71 -8.21 4.52
CA ASN A 167 4.79 -7.07 4.54
C ASN A 167 3.54 -7.37 5.39
N GLN A 168 3.71 -7.95 6.57
CA GLN A 168 2.58 -8.32 7.43
C GLN A 168 1.72 -7.10 7.77
N PRO A 169 0.39 -7.12 7.47
CA PRO A 169 -0.48 -5.99 7.74
C PRO A 169 -0.53 -5.68 9.23
N VAL A 170 -0.37 -4.38 9.55
CA VAL A 170 -0.58 -3.85 10.90
C VAL A 170 -1.95 -3.19 10.91
N GLY A 171 -2.81 -3.64 11.82
CA GLY A 171 -4.15 -3.11 12.01
C GLY A 171 -4.13 -1.72 12.64
N SER A 172 -5.29 -1.06 12.68
CA SER A 172 -5.44 0.29 13.25
C SER A 172 -5.25 0.36 14.78
N ASN A 173 -5.04 -0.78 15.42
CA ASN A 173 -4.67 -0.90 16.82
C ASN A 173 -3.15 -1.06 17.02
N GLY A 174 -2.36 -0.97 15.94
CA GLY A 174 -0.91 -1.14 15.96
C GLY A 174 -0.44 -2.59 16.06
N PHE A 175 -1.35 -3.57 16.00
CA PHE A 175 -1.01 -4.99 16.08
C PHE A 175 -1.02 -5.65 14.70
N PHE A 176 -0.15 -6.64 14.50
CA PHE A 176 -0.18 -7.49 13.31
C PHE A 176 -1.50 -8.26 13.22
N GLU A 177 -2.22 -8.11 12.10
CA GLU A 177 -3.54 -8.75 11.88
C GLU A 177 -3.43 -10.26 11.65
N PHE A 178 -2.30 -10.72 11.09
CA PHE A 178 -2.07 -12.13 10.74
C PHE A 178 -0.90 -12.75 11.50
N LEU A 179 -0.71 -12.35 12.78
CA LEU A 179 0.42 -12.82 13.59
C LEU A 179 0.38 -14.34 13.77
N VAL A 180 1.37 -15.03 13.23
CA VAL A 180 1.55 -16.47 13.45
C VAL A 180 2.10 -16.71 14.84
N VAL A 181 1.47 -17.61 15.59
CA VAL A 181 1.89 -18.00 16.93
C VAL A 181 1.98 -19.51 17.06
N ASN A 182 2.98 -19.97 17.81
CA ASN A 182 3.06 -21.35 18.28
C ASN A 182 2.69 -21.37 19.76
N VAL A 183 1.61 -22.06 20.12
CA VAL A 183 1.14 -22.23 21.49
C VAL A 183 1.55 -23.62 21.96
N ALA A 184 2.56 -23.69 22.82
CA ALA A 184 2.95 -24.94 23.47
C ALA A 184 2.16 -25.09 24.76
N LEU A 185 1.37 -26.14 24.89
CA LEU A 185 0.58 -26.46 26.08
C LEU A 185 1.43 -27.21 27.11
N LYS A 186 1.02 -27.13 28.38
CA LYS A 186 1.64 -27.92 29.46
C LYS A 186 1.47 -29.43 29.28
N SER A 187 0.50 -29.86 28.47
CA SER A 187 0.33 -31.25 28.03
C SER A 187 1.43 -31.73 27.08
N GLY A 188 2.21 -30.82 26.49
CA GLY A 188 3.24 -31.11 25.50
C GLY A 188 2.77 -30.92 24.04
N GLU A 189 1.48 -30.68 23.81
CA GLU A 189 0.95 -30.37 22.48
C GLU A 189 1.40 -28.97 22.03
N VAL A 190 1.72 -28.80 20.75
CA VAL A 190 2.03 -27.51 20.15
C VAL A 190 1.05 -27.24 19.02
N ILE A 191 0.33 -26.12 19.13
CA ILE A 191 -0.66 -25.69 18.13
C ILE A 191 -0.15 -24.41 17.47
N THR A 192 -0.07 -24.44 16.14
CA THR A 192 0.29 -23.28 15.32
C THR A 192 -0.94 -22.67 14.68
N GLY A 193 -1.07 -21.34 14.74
CA GLY A 193 -2.18 -20.63 14.11
C GLY A 193 -1.95 -19.13 14.02
N VAL A 194 -2.91 -18.45 13.39
CA VAL A 194 -2.98 -16.98 13.37
C VAL A 194 -3.73 -16.51 14.60
N ARG A 195 -3.15 -15.57 15.35
CA ARG A 195 -3.81 -14.96 16.51
C ARG A 195 -5.04 -14.17 16.08
N ILE A 196 -6.20 -14.54 16.63
CA ILE A 196 -7.47 -13.83 16.45
C ILE A 196 -7.70 -12.83 17.57
N ASN A 197 -7.42 -13.23 18.81
CA ASN A 197 -7.57 -12.38 19.98
C ASN A 197 -6.59 -12.79 21.08
N GLU A 198 -6.21 -11.85 21.93
CA GLU A 198 -5.36 -12.10 23.09
C GLU A 198 -5.68 -11.08 24.18
N ASP A 199 -6.05 -11.57 25.36
CA ASP A 199 -6.31 -10.76 26.55
C ASP A 199 -5.40 -11.20 27.71
N THR A 200 -5.64 -10.68 28.92
CA THR A 200 -4.83 -11.00 30.11
C THR A 200 -4.87 -12.48 30.49
N PHE A 201 -5.97 -13.18 30.20
CA PHE A 201 -6.23 -14.55 30.64
C PHE A 201 -6.26 -15.58 29.51
N SER A 202 -6.57 -15.15 28.29
CA SER A 202 -6.81 -16.03 27.15
C SER A 202 -6.05 -15.64 25.89
N ILE A 203 -5.86 -16.61 25.01
CA ILE A 203 -5.48 -16.41 23.62
C ILE A 203 -6.36 -17.27 22.73
N GLN A 204 -6.83 -16.67 21.64
CA GLN A 204 -7.59 -17.34 20.59
C GLN A 204 -6.78 -17.32 19.31
N ILE A 205 -6.62 -18.49 18.69
CA ILE A 205 -5.88 -18.66 17.45
C ILE A 205 -6.73 -19.45 16.45
N LYS A 206 -6.62 -19.11 15.17
CA LYS A 206 -7.21 -19.88 14.07
C LYS A 206 -6.11 -20.67 13.39
N ASP A 207 -6.24 -21.99 13.35
CA ASP A 207 -5.26 -22.85 12.67
C ASP A 207 -5.49 -22.90 11.14
N ALA A 208 -4.64 -23.64 10.43
CA ALA A 208 -4.73 -23.78 8.98
C ALA A 208 -6.02 -24.49 8.50
N SER A 209 -6.74 -25.20 9.38
CA SER A 209 -8.02 -25.84 9.09
C SER A 209 -9.22 -24.91 9.29
N ASN A 210 -8.98 -23.63 9.63
CA ASN A 210 -9.98 -22.65 10.07
C ASN A 210 -10.59 -22.95 11.46
N TYR A 211 -10.08 -23.92 12.21
CA TYR A 211 -10.56 -24.18 13.56
C TYR A 211 -10.02 -23.13 14.53
N ILE A 212 -10.92 -22.58 15.35
CA ILE A 212 -10.57 -21.60 16.38
C ILE A 212 -10.31 -22.33 17.69
N HIS A 213 -9.06 -22.29 18.12
CA HIS A 213 -8.66 -22.75 19.44
C HIS A 213 -8.74 -21.58 20.42
N SER A 214 -9.25 -21.85 21.62
CA SER A 214 -9.27 -20.89 22.72
C SER A 214 -8.57 -21.50 23.93
N PHE A 215 -7.44 -20.90 24.31
CA PHE A 215 -6.60 -21.39 25.40
C PHE A 215 -6.61 -20.44 26.57
N LYS A 216 -6.71 -20.99 27.79
CA LYS A 216 -6.37 -20.24 29.00
C LYS A 216 -4.86 -20.17 29.13
N LYS A 217 -4.31 -18.99 29.42
CA LYS A 217 -2.86 -18.82 29.63
C LYS A 217 -2.32 -19.64 30.81
N SER A 218 -3.18 -20.05 31.74
CA SER A 218 -2.83 -21.00 32.82
C SER A 218 -2.42 -22.38 32.30
N ASP A 219 -2.89 -22.78 31.13
CA ASP A 219 -2.71 -24.13 30.58
C ASP A 219 -1.58 -24.16 29.52
N ILE A 220 -1.07 -22.98 29.17
CA ILE A 220 0.00 -22.76 28.22
C ILE A 220 1.36 -22.82 28.93
N LEU A 221 2.33 -23.49 28.31
CA LEU A 221 3.73 -23.48 28.69
C LEU A 221 4.46 -22.27 28.09
N SER A 222 4.28 -22.01 26.79
CA SER A 222 4.86 -20.86 26.11
C SER A 222 4.04 -20.42 24.89
N ILE A 223 4.20 -19.15 24.52
CA ILE A 223 3.64 -18.57 23.29
C ILE A 223 4.80 -17.95 22.51
N GLU A 224 5.15 -18.55 21.38
CA GLU A 224 6.12 -17.98 20.46
C GLU A 224 5.39 -17.12 19.42
N LYS A 225 5.77 -15.83 19.32
CA LYS A 225 5.21 -14.88 18.34
C LYS A 225 6.16 -14.78 17.16
N ASN A 226 5.80 -15.39 16.04
CA ASN A 226 6.63 -15.46 14.85
C ASN A 226 6.40 -14.24 13.96
N ILE A 227 7.01 -13.12 14.35
CA ILE A 227 7.06 -11.90 13.55
C ILE A 227 7.83 -12.22 12.26
N ASP A 228 7.39 -11.66 11.13
CA ASP A 228 7.93 -11.90 9.78
C ASP A 228 7.68 -13.30 9.19
N LYS A 229 6.90 -14.15 9.87
CA LYS A 229 6.41 -15.42 9.32
C LYS A 229 4.94 -15.30 8.90
N SER A 230 4.56 -16.14 7.95
CA SER A 230 3.21 -16.23 7.42
C SER A 230 2.78 -17.69 7.29
N LEU A 231 1.48 -17.97 7.45
CA LEU A 231 0.89 -19.24 7.04
C LEU A 231 0.70 -19.32 5.51
N MET A 232 0.71 -18.18 4.81
CA MET A 232 0.72 -18.16 3.35
C MET A 232 2.05 -18.73 2.85
N PRO A 233 2.05 -19.78 2.00
CA PRO A 233 3.26 -20.34 1.41
C PRO A 233 3.94 -19.33 0.49
N SER A 234 5.27 -19.38 0.40
CA SER A 234 6.00 -18.65 -0.64
C SER A 234 5.78 -19.31 -1.99
N PHE A 235 5.46 -18.50 -3.00
CA PHE A 235 5.30 -18.97 -4.38
C PHE A 235 6.45 -18.54 -5.30
N LYS A 236 7.55 -18.01 -4.74
CA LYS A 236 8.72 -17.56 -5.50
C LYS A 236 9.27 -18.64 -6.44
N ASP A 237 9.25 -19.89 -5.98
CA ASP A 237 9.79 -21.04 -6.72
C ASP A 237 8.70 -21.89 -7.39
N GLN A 238 7.42 -21.50 -7.24
CA GLN A 238 6.27 -22.21 -7.82
C GLN A 238 5.72 -21.53 -9.08
N PHE A 239 5.86 -20.21 -9.17
CA PHE A 239 5.48 -19.42 -10.34
C PHE A 239 6.69 -18.73 -10.93
N SER A 240 6.73 -18.66 -12.25
CA SER A 240 7.66 -17.80 -12.98
C SER A 240 7.38 -16.32 -12.69
N ALA A 241 8.34 -15.45 -13.03
CA ALA A 241 8.15 -14.00 -12.89
C ALA A 241 6.95 -13.48 -13.70
N SER A 242 6.66 -14.07 -14.87
CA SER A 242 5.48 -13.70 -15.67
C SER A 242 4.20 -14.09 -14.97
N GLU A 243 4.10 -15.33 -14.48
CA GLU A 243 2.90 -15.80 -13.77
C GLU A 243 2.64 -15.03 -12.47
N LEU A 244 3.70 -14.66 -11.73
CA LEU A 244 3.55 -13.77 -10.57
C LEU A 244 3.02 -12.39 -10.95
N ASN A 245 3.47 -11.84 -12.09
CA ASN A 245 2.95 -10.58 -12.60
C ASN A 245 1.49 -10.70 -13.04
N ASP A 246 1.11 -11.79 -13.71
CA ASP A 246 -0.26 -12.07 -14.14
C ASP A 246 -1.19 -12.16 -12.92
N ILE A 247 -0.84 -12.93 -11.89
CA ILE A 247 -1.61 -13.00 -10.64
C ILE A 247 -1.72 -11.61 -10.00
N ALA A 248 -0.62 -10.87 -9.93
CA ALA A 248 -0.64 -9.51 -9.37
C ALA A 248 -1.46 -8.52 -10.23
N ALA A 249 -1.49 -8.69 -11.55
CA ALA A 249 -2.32 -7.93 -12.47
C ALA A 249 -3.81 -8.17 -12.21
N TYR A 250 -4.20 -9.44 -12.07
CA TYR A 250 -5.55 -9.81 -11.65
C TYR A 250 -5.92 -9.15 -10.32
N LEU A 251 -5.09 -9.29 -9.28
CA LEU A 251 -5.36 -8.70 -7.97
C LEU A 251 -5.42 -7.16 -8.01
N THR A 252 -4.60 -6.51 -8.84
CA THR A 252 -4.62 -5.05 -9.04
C THR A 252 -5.91 -4.59 -9.71
N SER A 253 -6.54 -5.44 -10.52
CA SER A 253 -7.82 -5.15 -11.16
C SER A 253 -9.02 -5.18 -10.20
N LEU A 254 -8.89 -5.81 -9.01
CA LEU A 254 -9.95 -5.94 -8.01
C LEU A 254 -10.15 -4.62 -7.23
N LYS A 255 -11.20 -3.86 -7.55
CA LYS A 255 -11.47 -2.51 -7.00
C LYS A 255 -12.86 -2.33 -6.39
#